data_AF-A0A8T4T227-F1
#
_entry.id   AF-A0A8T4T227-F1
#
_cell.length_a   1.000
_cell.length_b   1.000
_cell.length_c   1.000
_cell.angle_alpha   90.00
_cell.angle_beta   90.00
_cell.angle_gamma   90.00
#
_symmetry.space_group_name_H-M   'P 1'
#
loop_
_entity.id
_entity.type
_entity.pdbx_description
1 polymer ?
#
loop_
_entity_poly.entity_id
_entity_poly.type
_entity_poly.pdbx_seq_one_letter_code
_entity_poly.pdbx_strand_id
1 'polypeptide(L)'
;MKSININNMIKLYTILLLNRGNVHGYDIIKHLEHNLENNISASQVYPFLNELKRKKLIKINKEGERDKKSYSLTPTGKKFISDTLKKWDELLEIAFVNKITKCYHCSCELYNNKYKKLINKKELPFCCDHCADSYMDMVKNKKIYTCDICSFSYKTKELKDKCQNWCKNYKSCNLEIIKYATNK
;
A
#
# COMPACT_ATOMS: atom_id res chain seq x y z
N MET A 1 39.47 -3.88 -3.57
CA MET A 1 38.70 -3.02 -4.51
C MET A 1 37.62 -2.26 -3.74
N LYS A 2 37.52 -0.94 -3.86
CA LYS A 2 36.46 -0.15 -3.19
C LYS A 2 35.08 -0.54 -3.74
N SER A 3 34.16 -0.91 -2.86
CA SER A 3 32.74 -1.17 -3.18
C SER A 3 32.09 0.07 -3.81
N ILE A 4 31.08 -0.12 -4.67
CA ILE A 4 30.28 1.02 -5.16
C ILE A 4 29.41 1.51 -4.01
N ASN A 5 29.46 2.81 -3.73
CA ASN A 5 28.61 3.45 -2.73
C ASN A 5 27.50 4.28 -3.40
N ILE A 6 26.25 3.96 -3.07
CA ILE A 6 25.04 4.68 -3.48
C ILE A 6 24.66 5.62 -2.34
N ASN A 7 25.16 6.85 -2.40
CA ASN A 7 25.10 7.82 -1.30
C ASN A 7 24.34 9.11 -1.65
N ASN A 8 23.71 9.18 -2.81
CA ASN A 8 22.90 10.33 -3.22
C ASN A 8 21.73 9.90 -4.11
N MET A 9 20.76 10.79 -4.25
CA MET A 9 19.53 10.55 -5.03
C MET A 9 19.80 10.31 -6.51
N ILE A 10 20.81 10.96 -7.09
CA ILE A 10 21.18 10.81 -8.50
C ILE A 10 21.60 9.37 -8.81
N LYS A 11 22.51 8.81 -8.00
CA LYS A 11 22.97 7.42 -8.16
C LYS A 11 21.83 6.44 -7.96
N LEU A 12 20.99 6.66 -6.95
CA LEU A 12 19.82 5.82 -6.66
C LEU A 12 18.83 5.80 -7.83
N TYR A 13 18.41 6.97 -8.32
CA TYR A 13 17.53 7.06 -9.48
C TYR A 13 18.16 6.44 -10.72
N THR A 14 19.47 6.65 -10.94
CA THR A 14 20.19 6.06 -12.09
C THR A 14 20.12 4.53 -12.05
N ILE A 15 20.39 3.88 -10.91
CA ILE A 15 20.30 2.42 -10.82
C ILE A 15 18.85 1.92 -10.98
N LEU A 16 17.87 2.64 -10.45
CA LEU A 16 16.45 2.29 -10.58
C LEU A 16 15.99 2.34 -12.04
N LEU A 17 16.44 3.35 -12.80
CA LEU A 17 16.15 3.46 -14.23
C LEU A 17 16.82 2.33 -15.03
N LEU A 18 18.09 2.02 -14.74
CA LEU A 18 18.80 0.89 -15.36
C LEU A 18 18.12 -0.46 -15.07
N ASN A 19 17.43 -0.59 -13.93
CA ASN A 19 16.69 -1.81 -13.58
C ASN A 19 15.41 -2.00 -14.41
N ARG A 20 14.89 -0.95 -15.07
CA ARG A 20 13.70 -1.03 -15.92
C ARG A 20 13.99 -1.66 -17.29
N GLY A 21 15.25 -1.68 -17.75
CA GLY A 21 15.63 -2.23 -19.05
C GLY A 21 16.78 -1.48 -19.71
N ASN A 22 16.79 -1.45 -21.05
CA ASN A 22 17.73 -0.65 -21.82
C ASN A 22 17.37 0.84 -21.66
N VAL A 23 18.35 1.68 -21.34
CA VAL A 23 18.12 3.12 -21.11
C VAL A 23 19.20 3.94 -21.80
N HIS A 24 18.82 5.03 -22.46
CA HIS A 24 19.83 5.97 -22.99
C HIS A 24 20.30 6.92 -21.90
N GLY A 25 21.56 7.35 -21.99
CA GLY A 25 22.15 8.29 -21.02
C GLY A 25 21.39 9.61 -20.89
N TYR A 26 20.84 10.11 -22.01
CA TYR A 26 20.03 11.32 -22.03
C TYR A 26 18.65 11.13 -21.37
N ASP A 27 18.03 9.95 -21.50
CA ASP A 27 16.75 9.67 -20.85
C ASP A 27 16.91 9.61 -19.32
N ILE A 28 18.05 9.11 -18.84
CA ILE A 28 18.40 9.14 -17.42
C ILE A 28 18.43 10.58 -16.91
N ILE A 29 19.09 11.49 -17.64
CA ILE A 29 19.18 12.91 -17.26
C ILE A 29 17.79 13.56 -17.26
N LYS A 30 17.00 13.37 -18.32
CA LYS A 30 15.63 13.89 -18.41
C LYS A 30 14.75 13.43 -17.25
N HIS A 31 14.79 12.15 -16.89
CA HIS A 31 14.03 11.63 -15.77
C HIS A 31 14.49 12.25 -14.44
N LEU A 32 15.80 12.42 -14.26
CA LEU A 32 16.36 13.05 -13.06
C LEU A 32 15.92 14.51 -12.94
N GLU A 33 16.04 15.30 -14.01
CA GLU A 33 15.61 16.72 -14.04
C GLU A 33 14.12 16.86 -13.71
N HIS A 34 13.27 16.00 -14.27
CA HIS A 34 11.82 16.04 -14.02
C HIS A 34 11.43 15.67 -12.58
N ASN A 35 12.14 14.72 -11.95
CA ASN A 35 11.74 14.16 -10.65
C ASN A 35 12.45 14.77 -9.43
N LEU A 36 13.54 15.53 -9.62
CA LEU A 36 14.37 16.04 -8.51
C LEU A 36 14.43 17.57 -8.41
N GLU A 37 13.53 18.30 -9.07
CA GLU A 37 13.39 19.78 -9.01
C GLU A 37 14.70 20.59 -9.16
N ASN A 38 15.76 19.99 -9.73
CA ASN A 38 17.09 20.58 -9.82
C ASN A 38 17.67 20.44 -11.23
N ASN A 39 18.51 21.41 -11.61
CA ASN A 39 19.30 21.41 -12.85
C ASN A 39 20.39 20.32 -12.77
N ILE A 40 20.00 19.05 -12.94
CA ILE A 40 20.91 17.91 -12.87
C ILE A 40 21.75 17.86 -14.15
N SER A 41 23.05 18.13 -13.99
CA SER A 41 23.95 18.16 -15.12
C SER A 41 24.43 16.75 -15.51
N ALA A 42 24.67 16.58 -16.81
CA ALA A 42 25.29 15.38 -17.40
C ALA A 42 26.56 14.92 -16.66
N SER A 43 27.34 15.87 -16.12
CA SER A 43 28.57 15.62 -15.38
C SER A 43 28.38 14.91 -14.04
N GLN A 44 27.15 14.79 -13.52
CA GLN A 44 26.86 14.01 -12.32
C GLN A 44 26.47 12.56 -12.64
N VAL A 45 25.92 12.29 -13.83
CA VAL A 45 25.40 10.98 -14.25
C VAL A 45 26.48 10.17 -14.97
N TYR A 46 27.16 10.76 -15.95
CA TYR A 46 28.12 10.02 -16.79
C TYR A 46 29.33 9.45 -16.03
N PRO A 47 29.93 10.14 -15.03
CA PRO A 47 30.99 9.53 -14.22
C PRO A 47 30.53 8.27 -13.49
N PHE A 48 29.30 8.26 -13.01
CA PHE A 48 28.73 7.10 -12.33
C PHE A 48 28.46 5.94 -13.30
N LEU A 49 27.90 6.22 -14.49
CA LEU A 49 27.76 5.21 -15.55
C LEU A 49 29.12 4.62 -15.97
N ASN A 50 30.15 5.46 -16.07
CA ASN A 50 31.50 5.01 -16.37
C ASN A 50 32.08 4.13 -15.26
N GLU A 51 31.81 4.44 -13.99
CA GLU A 51 32.19 3.59 -12.86
C GLU A 51 31.51 2.22 -12.92
N LEU A 52 30.19 2.19 -13.15
CA LEU A 52 29.41 0.96 -13.31
C LEU A 52 29.93 0.11 -14.47
N LYS A 53 30.28 0.75 -15.60
CA LYS A 53 30.87 0.08 -16.77
C LYS A 53 32.22 -0.52 -16.45
N ARG A 54 33.13 0.25 -15.83
CA ARG A 54 34.48 -0.22 -15.43
C ARG A 54 34.39 -1.44 -14.50
N LYS A 55 33.37 -1.48 -13.63
CA LYS A 55 33.09 -2.60 -12.74
C LYS A 55 32.27 -3.73 -13.39
N LYS A 56 32.03 -3.68 -14.71
CA LYS A 56 31.29 -4.68 -15.50
C LYS A 56 29.85 -4.92 -15.02
N LEU A 57 29.23 -3.93 -14.38
CA LEU A 57 27.84 -4.00 -13.92
C LEU A 57 26.85 -3.57 -15.01
N ILE A 58 27.31 -2.76 -15.95
CA ILE A 58 26.54 -2.37 -17.13
C ILE A 58 27.34 -2.62 -18.41
N LYS A 59 26.63 -2.87 -19.50
CA LYS A 59 27.17 -2.90 -20.88
C LYS A 59 26.54 -1.78 -21.71
N ILE A 60 27.27 -1.33 -22.72
CA ILE A 60 26.78 -0.36 -23.71
C ILE A 60 26.35 -1.14 -24.94
N ASN A 61 25.11 -0.96 -25.37
CA ASN A 61 24.65 -1.40 -26.67
C ASN A 61 24.66 -0.20 -27.63
N LYS A 62 24.96 -0.45 -28.91
CA LYS A 62 24.83 0.53 -29.99
C LYS A 62 23.49 0.30 -30.67
N GLU A 63 22.67 1.33 -30.75
CA GLU A 63 21.34 1.25 -31.38
C GLU A 63 21.20 2.32 -32.48
N GLY A 64 20.81 1.87 -33.68
CA GLY A 64 20.45 2.70 -34.84
C GLY A 64 21.60 3.31 -35.65
N GLU A 65 21.25 4.06 -36.70
CA GLU A 65 22.20 4.70 -37.65
C GLU A 65 23.06 5.81 -37.04
N ARG A 66 22.63 6.40 -35.92
CA ARG A 66 23.34 7.51 -35.24
C ARG A 66 24.19 7.06 -34.04
N ASP A 67 24.49 5.76 -33.92
CA ASP A 67 25.39 5.21 -32.89
C ASP A 67 24.97 5.62 -31.46
N LYS A 68 23.66 5.74 -31.19
CA LYS A 68 23.14 6.13 -29.88
C LYS A 68 23.47 5.03 -28.88
N LYS A 69 24.15 5.42 -27.79
CA LYS A 69 24.54 4.50 -26.71
C LYS A 69 23.34 4.23 -25.81
N SER A 70 22.89 2.98 -25.74
CA SER A 70 22.00 2.50 -24.68
C SER A 70 22.80 1.73 -23.63
N TYR A 71 22.38 1.79 -22.38
CA TYR A 71 23.01 1.10 -21.25
C TYR A 71 22.06 0.00 -20.78
N SER A 72 22.62 -1.16 -20.45
CA SER A 72 21.86 -2.28 -19.91
C SER A 72 22.65 -3.01 -18.83
N LEU A 73 21.93 -3.60 -17.87
CA LEU A 73 22.55 -4.35 -16.79
C LEU A 73 23.12 -5.68 -17.28
N THR A 74 24.30 -6.02 -16.77
CA THR A 74 24.84 -7.38 -16.85
C THR A 74 24.19 -8.26 -15.77
N PRO A 75 24.33 -9.60 -15.81
CA PRO A 75 23.86 -10.46 -14.72
C PRO A 75 24.43 -10.07 -13.35
N THR A 76 25.71 -9.69 -13.30
CA THR A 76 26.35 -9.19 -12.07
C THR A 76 25.81 -7.83 -11.66
N GLY A 77 25.49 -6.94 -12.62
CA GLY A 77 24.80 -5.68 -12.37
C GLY A 77 23.42 -5.85 -11.75
N LYS A 78 22.61 -6.78 -12.27
CA LYS A 78 21.29 -7.11 -11.70
C LYS A 78 21.41 -7.60 -10.26
N LYS A 79 22.37 -8.48 -9.98
CA LYS A 79 22.65 -8.94 -8.61
C LYS A 79 23.07 -7.77 -7.70
N PHE A 80 24.00 -6.92 -8.14
CA PHE A 80 24.43 -5.74 -7.40
C PHE A 80 23.26 -4.81 -7.05
N ILE A 81 22.38 -4.51 -8.01
CA ILE A 81 21.21 -3.67 -7.76
C ILE A 81 20.24 -4.35 -6.81
N SER A 82 19.95 -5.65 -6.99
CA SER A 82 19.09 -6.39 -6.07
C SER A 82 19.63 -6.37 -4.64
N ASP A 83 20.91 -6.64 -4.44
CA ASP A 83 21.56 -6.61 -3.13
C ASP A 83 21.61 -5.19 -2.54
N THR A 84 21.67 -4.17 -3.40
CA THR A 84 21.57 -2.78 -2.98
C THR A 84 20.16 -2.47 -2.51
N LEU A 85 19.13 -2.76 -3.29
CA LEU A 85 17.73 -2.45 -2.96
C LEU A 85 17.25 -3.17 -1.69
N LYS A 86 17.69 -4.42 -1.47
CA LYS A 86 17.40 -5.16 -0.23
C LYS A 86 17.81 -4.43 1.04
N LYS A 87 18.90 -3.67 1.01
CA LYS A 87 19.35 -2.87 2.17
C LYS A 87 18.41 -1.70 2.48
N TRP A 88 17.58 -1.32 1.51
CA TRP A 88 16.61 -0.25 1.65
C TRP A 88 15.21 -0.78 1.92
N ASP A 89 14.96 -2.09 1.79
CA ASP A 89 13.67 -2.71 2.11
C ASP A 89 13.28 -2.39 3.55
N GLU A 90 14.22 -2.52 4.51
CA GLU A 90 14.00 -2.15 5.92
C GLU A 90 13.55 -0.69 6.10
N LEU A 91 14.18 0.25 5.37
CA LEU A 91 13.84 1.67 5.44
C LEU A 91 12.45 1.93 4.83
N LEU A 92 12.14 1.25 3.73
CA LEU A 92 10.84 1.36 3.07
C LEU A 92 9.72 0.78 3.94
N GLU A 93 9.95 -0.36 4.61
CA GLU A 93 8.99 -0.95 5.55
C GLU A 93 8.64 0.04 6.67
N ILE A 94 9.63 0.67 7.29
CA ILE A 94 9.42 1.69 8.33
C ILE A 94 8.60 2.87 7.77
N ALA A 95 8.90 3.31 6.55
CA ALA A 95 8.18 4.43 5.92
C ALA A 95 6.74 4.08 5.53
N PHE A 96 6.43 2.80 5.31
CA PHE A 96 5.12 2.34 4.83
C PHE A 96 4.19 1.78 5.90
N VAL A 97 4.71 1.31 7.05
CA VAL A 97 3.89 0.65 8.09
C VAL A 97 2.69 1.50 8.52
N ASN A 98 2.86 2.82 8.59
CA ASN A 98 1.79 3.75 9.00
C ASN A 98 0.85 4.18 7.85
N LYS A 99 1.16 3.81 6.61
CA LYS A 99 0.36 4.16 5.41
C LYS A 99 -0.53 3.02 4.94
N ILE A 100 -0.28 1.81 5.41
CA ILE A 100 -1.05 0.63 5.04
C ILE A 100 -2.30 0.55 5.92
N THR A 101 -3.46 0.37 5.29
CA THR A 101 -4.73 0.12 5.98
C THR A 101 -5.33 -1.19 5.49
N LYS A 102 -6.21 -1.84 6.26
CA LYS A 102 -6.86 -3.07 5.82
C LYS A 102 -8.27 -2.80 5.26
N CYS A 103 -8.64 -3.52 4.21
CA CYS A 103 -10.00 -3.54 3.68
C CYS A 103 -10.98 -4.05 4.75
N TYR A 104 -12.10 -3.35 4.96
CA TYR A 104 -13.11 -3.72 5.96
C TYR A 104 -13.90 -4.99 5.63
N HIS A 105 -13.81 -5.49 4.41
CA HIS A 105 -14.47 -6.72 3.98
C HIS A 105 -13.50 -7.91 3.90
N CYS A 106 -12.52 -7.86 2.98
CA CYS A 106 -11.62 -8.99 2.71
C CYS A 106 -10.31 -8.96 3.50
N SER A 107 -10.06 -7.91 4.30
CA SER A 107 -8.83 -7.73 5.08
C SER A 107 -7.51 -7.59 4.29
N CYS A 108 -7.55 -7.42 2.97
CA CYS A 108 -6.35 -7.10 2.17
C CYS A 108 -5.68 -5.79 2.64
N GLU A 109 -4.35 -5.74 2.56
CA GLU A 109 -3.54 -4.56 2.81
C GLU A 109 -3.65 -3.56 1.65
N LEU A 110 -3.95 -2.31 1.98
CA LEU A 110 -4.24 -1.22 1.04
C LEU A 110 -3.17 -0.15 1.18
N TYR A 111 -2.46 0.09 0.08
CA TYR A 111 -1.44 1.12 -0.04
C TYR A 111 -1.88 2.14 -1.11
N ASN A 112 -2.14 3.38 -0.66
CA ASN A 112 -2.62 4.55 -1.43
C ASN A 112 -4.00 4.42 -2.12
N ASN A 113 -4.22 3.43 -2.98
CA ASN A 113 -5.46 3.27 -3.74
C ASN A 113 -6.47 2.43 -2.98
N LYS A 114 -7.48 3.10 -2.42
CA LYS A 114 -8.60 2.48 -1.69
C LYS A 114 -9.91 2.99 -2.24
N TYR A 115 -10.84 2.08 -2.54
CA TYR A 115 -12.24 2.46 -2.71
C TYR A 115 -12.78 2.88 -1.33
N LYS A 116 -13.49 4.00 -1.27
CA LYS A 116 -13.99 4.54 -0.01
C LYS A 116 -15.50 4.69 -0.05
N LYS A 117 -16.17 4.25 1.02
CA LYS A 117 -17.63 4.36 1.13
C LYS A 117 -18.00 4.93 2.50
N LEU A 118 -18.96 5.85 2.52
CA LEU A 118 -19.50 6.42 3.74
C LEU A 118 -20.54 5.47 4.33
N ILE A 119 -20.27 4.95 5.54
CA ILE A 119 -21.14 4.00 6.24
C ILE A 119 -21.26 4.46 7.70
N ASN A 120 -22.50 4.67 8.18
CA ASN A 120 -22.77 5.16 9.55
C ASN A 120 -21.95 6.41 9.92
N LYS A 121 -21.89 7.39 9.00
CA LYS A 121 -21.10 8.64 9.12
C LYS A 121 -19.58 8.45 9.25
N LYS A 122 -19.05 7.24 8.94
CA LYS A 122 -17.61 6.95 8.89
C LYS A 122 -17.21 6.57 7.47
N GLU A 123 -16.11 7.13 7.00
CA GLU A 123 -15.51 6.77 5.71
C GLU A 123 -14.67 5.51 5.90
N LEU A 124 -15.09 4.40 5.29
CA LEU A 124 -14.43 3.10 5.42
C LEU A 124 -13.65 2.75 4.15
N PRO A 125 -12.40 2.25 4.26
CA PRO A 125 -11.59 1.82 3.15
C PRO A 125 -11.88 0.37 2.71
N PHE A 126 -11.88 0.15 1.40
CA PHE A 126 -12.06 -1.13 0.74
C PHE A 126 -11.06 -1.31 -0.41
N CYS A 127 -10.72 -2.55 -0.77
CA CYS A 127 -9.86 -2.82 -1.91
C CYS A 127 -10.56 -2.53 -3.26
N CYS A 128 -11.89 -2.67 -3.32
CA CYS A 128 -12.72 -2.41 -4.49
C CYS A 128 -14.17 -2.06 -4.08
N ASP A 129 -14.97 -1.67 -5.06
CA ASP A 129 -16.41 -1.44 -4.95
C ASP A 129 -17.18 -2.71 -4.54
N HIS A 130 -16.86 -3.88 -5.11
CA HIS A 130 -17.49 -5.14 -4.74
C HIS A 130 -17.31 -5.48 -3.25
N CYS A 131 -16.14 -5.21 -2.67
CA CYS A 131 -15.92 -5.38 -1.24
C CYS A 131 -16.77 -4.43 -0.40
N ALA A 132 -16.97 -3.20 -0.87
CA ALA A 132 -17.83 -2.25 -0.19
C ALA A 132 -19.30 -2.67 -0.25
N ASP A 133 -19.76 -3.22 -1.37
CA ASP A 133 -21.13 -3.72 -1.54
C ASP A 133 -21.40 -4.96 -0.69
N SER A 134 -20.51 -5.96 -0.73
CA SER A 134 -20.62 -7.14 0.14
C SER A 134 -20.63 -6.77 1.63
N TYR A 135 -19.83 -5.78 2.04
CA TYR A 135 -19.87 -5.26 3.40
C TYR A 135 -21.20 -4.57 3.72
N MET A 136 -21.75 -3.78 2.78
CA MET A 136 -23.05 -3.13 2.95
C MET A 136 -24.18 -4.15 3.09
N ASP A 137 -24.17 -5.21 2.32
CA ASP A 137 -25.15 -6.29 2.43
C ASP A 137 -25.05 -7.00 3.77
N MET A 138 -23.82 -7.25 4.26
CA MET A 138 -23.61 -7.80 5.60
C MET A 138 -24.14 -6.86 6.71
N VAL A 139 -23.97 -5.54 6.54
CA VAL A 139 -24.47 -4.54 7.50
C VAL A 139 -26.00 -4.43 7.46
N LYS A 140 -26.61 -4.42 6.27
CA LYS A 140 -28.07 -4.38 6.09
C LYS A 140 -28.75 -5.65 6.62
N ASN A 141 -28.15 -6.81 6.37
CA ASN A 141 -28.68 -8.11 6.79
C ASN A 141 -28.33 -8.46 8.25
N LYS A 142 -27.79 -7.51 9.01
CA LYS A 142 -27.52 -7.71 10.43
C LYS A 142 -28.84 -7.85 11.19
N LYS A 143 -29.20 -9.09 11.47
CA LYS A 143 -30.45 -9.44 12.13
C LYS A 143 -30.52 -8.82 13.53
N ILE A 144 -31.50 -7.95 13.72
CA ILE A 144 -31.85 -7.36 15.01
C ILE A 144 -33.03 -8.14 15.58
N TYR A 145 -32.97 -8.44 16.87
CA TYR A 145 -34.01 -9.17 17.58
C TYR A 145 -34.67 -8.25 18.59
N THR A 146 -35.96 -7.98 18.42
CA THR A 146 -36.71 -7.04 19.27
C THR A 146 -37.58 -7.81 20.26
N CYS A 147 -37.58 -7.40 21.53
CA CYS A 147 -38.48 -7.95 22.54
C CYS A 147 -39.90 -7.46 22.28
N ASP A 148 -40.86 -8.37 22.19
CA ASP A 148 -42.24 -8.04 21.83
C ASP A 148 -43.01 -7.31 22.96
N ILE A 149 -42.45 -7.25 24.18
CA ILE A 149 -43.07 -6.63 25.36
C ILE A 149 -42.56 -5.20 25.57
N CYS A 150 -41.24 -5.00 25.57
CA CYS A 150 -40.63 -3.71 25.89
C CYS A 150 -40.04 -2.99 24.67
N SER A 151 -40.07 -3.58 23.48
CA SER A 151 -39.55 -3.02 22.22
C SER A 151 -38.02 -2.74 22.18
N PHE A 152 -37.27 -3.15 23.21
CA PHE A 152 -35.81 -3.12 23.15
C PHE A 152 -35.28 -4.15 22.15
N SER A 153 -34.25 -3.74 21.42
CA SER A 153 -33.63 -4.48 20.33
C SER A 153 -32.22 -4.93 20.68
N TYR A 154 -31.87 -6.13 20.25
CA TYR A 154 -30.62 -6.81 20.60
C TYR A 154 -29.94 -7.42 19.36
N LYS A 155 -28.61 -7.55 19.43
CA LYS A 155 -27.80 -8.15 18.35
C LYS A 155 -27.93 -9.67 18.24
N THR A 156 -28.35 -10.33 19.31
CA THR A 156 -28.49 -11.79 19.38
C THR A 156 -29.88 -12.18 19.84
N LYS A 157 -30.35 -13.33 19.35
CA LYS A 157 -31.64 -13.89 19.76
C LYS A 157 -31.67 -14.20 21.26
N GLU A 158 -30.56 -14.71 21.81
CA GLU A 158 -30.43 -15.05 23.23
C GLU A 158 -30.68 -13.85 24.16
N LEU A 159 -30.13 -12.66 23.84
CA LEU A 159 -30.36 -11.45 24.63
C LEU A 159 -31.82 -10.99 24.56
N LYS A 160 -32.42 -11.07 23.37
CA LYS A 160 -33.86 -10.80 23.19
C LYS A 160 -34.71 -11.77 24.00
N ASP A 161 -34.40 -13.06 23.97
CA ASP A 161 -35.13 -14.10 24.70
C ASP A 161 -34.99 -13.92 26.23
N LYS A 162 -33.78 -13.58 26.72
CA LYS A 162 -33.55 -13.21 28.13
C LYS A 162 -34.38 -11.99 28.54
N CYS A 163 -34.39 -10.94 27.72
CA CYS A 163 -35.20 -9.75 27.95
C CYS A 163 -36.69 -10.10 28.02
N GLN A 164 -37.19 -10.84 27.03
CA GLN A 164 -38.59 -11.20 26.91
C GLN A 164 -39.07 -12.08 28.06
N ASN A 165 -38.25 -13.04 28.50
CA ASN A 165 -38.57 -13.88 29.64
C ASN A 165 -38.61 -13.07 30.93
N TRP A 166 -37.67 -12.13 31.12
CA TRP A 166 -37.69 -11.24 32.27
C TRP A 166 -38.94 -10.36 32.29
N CYS A 167 -39.27 -9.70 31.17
CA CYS A 167 -40.46 -8.87 31.07
C CYS A 167 -41.75 -9.66 31.36
N LYS A 168 -41.83 -10.91 30.88
CA LYS A 168 -42.98 -11.81 31.13
C LYS A 168 -43.15 -12.17 32.60
N ASN A 169 -42.06 -12.46 33.31
CA ASN A 169 -42.11 -12.97 34.68
C ASN A 169 -42.17 -11.85 35.74
N TYR A 170 -41.45 -10.75 35.51
CA TYR A 170 -41.26 -9.71 36.53
C TYR A 170 -41.95 -8.38 36.21
N LYS A 171 -42.55 -8.24 35.00
CA LYS A 171 -43.21 -7.01 34.52
C LYS A 171 -42.35 -5.74 34.72
N SER A 172 -41.03 -5.92 34.64
CA SER A 172 -40.04 -4.89 34.87
C SER A 172 -38.88 -5.04 33.88
N CYS A 173 -37.92 -4.14 33.98
CA CYS A 173 -36.78 -4.03 33.08
C CYS A 173 -35.50 -4.42 33.83
N ASN A 174 -34.77 -5.43 33.36
CA ASN A 174 -33.49 -5.84 33.96
C ASN A 174 -32.33 -5.00 33.41
N LEU A 175 -31.67 -4.23 34.28
CA LEU A 175 -30.56 -3.35 33.93
C LEU A 175 -29.35 -4.10 33.35
N GLU A 176 -29.10 -5.34 33.81
CA GLU A 176 -28.02 -6.20 33.31
C GLU A 176 -28.27 -6.68 31.88
N ILE A 177 -29.54 -6.70 31.44
CA ILE A 177 -29.91 -7.07 30.07
C ILE A 177 -29.98 -5.82 29.18
N ILE A 178 -30.62 -4.75 29.66
CA ILE A 178 -30.88 -3.53 28.88
C ILE A 178 -29.59 -2.76 28.56
N LYS A 179 -28.52 -2.94 29.34
CA LYS A 179 -27.21 -2.36 29.01
C LYS A 179 -26.73 -2.75 27.60
N TYR A 180 -27.19 -3.89 27.06
CA TYR A 180 -26.87 -4.39 25.73
C TYR A 180 -27.87 -4.01 24.62
N ALA A 181 -28.93 -3.24 24.93
CA ALA A 181 -29.92 -2.80 23.94
C ALA A 181 -29.28 -1.86 22.90
N THR A 182 -29.65 -2.03 21.63
CA THR A 182 -29.14 -1.22 20.50
C THR A 182 -29.93 0.07 20.27
N ASN A 183 -31.15 0.12 20.77
CA ASN A 183 -32.00 1.32 20.84
C ASN A 183 -32.31 1.57 22.33
N LYS A 184 -31.78 2.65 22.88
CA LYS A 184 -32.12 3.12 24.24
C LYS A 184 -32.92 4.39 24.13
#